data_AF-A0A9C9TCZ5-F1
#
_entry.id   AF-A0A9C9TCZ5-F1
#
_cell.length_a   1.000
_cell.length_b   1.000
_cell.length_c   1.000
_cell.angle_alpha   90.00
_cell.angle_beta   90.00
_cell.angle_gamma   90.00
#
_symmetry.space_group_name_H-M   'P 1'
#
loop_
_entity.id
_entity.type
_entity.pdbx_description
1 polymer ?
#
loop_
_entity_poly.entity_id
_entity_poly.type
_entity_poly.pdbx_seq_one_letter_code
_entity_poly.pdbx_strand_id
1 'polypeptide(L)' 'MLTPGTVLQNRYRIVSQLGQGGMGAVYRAWDMRLSVPTALKEMTPQPGLDSQTLGQLRDQFRQEATVLAV' A
#
# COMPACT_ATOMS: atom_id res chain seq x y z
N MET A 1 -0.50 0.10 -10.01
CA MET A 1 -1.97 -0.04 -10.06
C MET A 1 -2.32 -1.51 -10.04
N LEU A 2 -2.75 -1.98 -8.87
CA LEU A 2 -3.10 -3.38 -8.65
C LEU A 2 -4.57 -3.64 -9.01
N THR A 3 -4.86 -4.79 -9.60
CA THR A 3 -6.22 -5.20 -9.95
C THR A 3 -6.79 -6.21 -8.94
N PRO A 4 -8.12 -6.26 -8.76
CA PRO A 4 -8.76 -7.33 -8.00
C PRO A 4 -8.28 -8.72 -8.43
N GLY A 5 -7.99 -9.58 -7.46
CA GLY A 5 -7.42 -10.91 -7.68
C GLY A 5 -5.89 -10.96 -7.68
N THR A 6 -5.19 -9.82 -7.81
CA THR A 6 -3.73 -9.79 -7.69
C THR A 6 -3.30 -10.30 -6.32
N VAL A 7 -2.33 -11.22 -6.29
CA VAL A 7 -1.75 -11.77 -5.06
C VAL A 7 -0.34 -11.22 -4.88
N LEU A 8 -0.12 -10.50 -3.78
CA LEU A 8 1.19 -9.97 -3.39
C LEU A 8 1.84 -10.84 -2.33
N GLN A 9 3.13 -11.14 -2.52
CA GLN A 9 3.96 -11.93 -1.60
C GLN A 9 3.33 -13.26 -1.16
N ASN A 10 2.52 -13.89 -2.04
CA ASN A 10 1.74 -15.08 -1.72
C ASN A 10 0.89 -14.97 -0.43
N ARG A 11 0.49 -13.75 -0.04
CA ARG A 11 -0.22 -13.49 1.22
C ARG A 11 -1.43 -12.60 1.03
N TYR A 12 -1.29 -11.49 0.33
CA TYR A 12 -2.35 -10.50 0.25
C TYR A 12 -3.05 -10.58 -1.10
N ARG A 13 -4.34 -10.91 -1.11
CA ARG A 13 -5.16 -10.90 -2.33
C ARG A 13 -5.94 -9.60 -2.41
N ILE A 14 -5.73 -8.82 -3.46
CA ILE A 14 -6.46 -7.56 -3.70
C ILE A 14 -7.94 -7.86 -3.97
N VAL A 15 -8.82 -7.14 -3.27
CA VAL A 15 -10.27 -7.26 -3.39
C VAL A 15 -10.82 -6.09 -4.19
N SER A 16 -10.46 -4.86 -3.84
CA SER A 16 -10.92 -3.65 -4.53
C SER A 16 -9.99 -2.46 -4.22
N GLN A 17 -9.98 -1.45 -5.08
CA GLN A 17 -9.39 -0.15 -4.74
C GLN A 17 -10.30 0.59 -3.77
N LEU A 18 -9.72 1.21 -2.74
CA LEU A 18 -10.41 2.05 -1.76
C LEU A 18 -10.22 3.53 -2.04
N GLY A 19 -9.07 3.93 -2.56
CA GLY A 19 -8.78 5.32 -2.90
C GLY A 19 -7.46 5.47 -3.62
N GLN A 20 -7.28 6.61 -4.28
CA GLN A 20 -6.06 6.98 -4.99
C GLN A 20 -5.79 8.46 -4.80
N GLY A 21 -4.51 8.82 -4.61
CA GLY A 21 -4.04 10.19 -4.50
C GLY A 21 -2.68 10.36 -5.17
N GLY A 22 -2.09 11.55 -5.06
CA GLY A 22 -0.85 11.91 -5.77
C GLY A 22 0.39 11.08 -5.41
N MET A 23 0.36 10.31 -4.33
CA MET A 23 1.47 9.46 -3.86
C MET A 23 1.20 7.95 -4.00
N GLY A 24 0.07 7.55 -4.58
CA GLY A 24 -0.27 6.14 -4.82
C GLY A 24 -1.74 5.80 -4.54
N ALA A 25 -2.01 4.54 -4.18
CA ALA A 25 -3.36 4.02 -3.99
C ALA A 25 -3.49 3.13 -2.75
N VAL A 26 -4.68 3.08 -2.18
CA VAL A 26 -5.06 2.20 -1.08
C VAL A 26 -6.05 1.17 -1.60
N TYR A 27 -5.86 -0.09 -1.22
CA TYR A 27 -6.64 -1.24 -1.64
C TYR A 27 -7.18 -1.97 -0.42
N ARG A 28 -8.40 -2.49 -0.55
CA ARG A 28 -8.88 -3.56 0.33
C ARG A 28 -8.24 -4.84 -0.15
N ALA A 29 -7.63 -5.58 0.76
CA ALA A 29 -7.05 -6.88 0.52
C ALA A 29 -7.56 -7.90 1.54
N TRP A 30 -7.40 -9.17 1.19
CA TRP A 30 -7.57 -10.29 2.11
C TRP A 30 -6.19 -10.82 2.48
N ASP A 31 -5.85 -10.80 3.76
CA ASP A 31 -4.65 -11.47 4.26
C ASP A 31 -4.95 -12.97 4.35
N MET A 32 -4.40 -13.77 3.43
CA MET A 32 -4.63 -15.21 3.35
C MET A 32 -3.97 -15.98 4.50
N ARG A 33 -3.01 -15.40 5.22
CA ARG A 33 -2.39 -16.06 6.39
C ARG A 33 -3.24 -15.88 7.64
N LEU A 34 -3.70 -14.65 7.86
CA LEU A 34 -4.49 -14.30 9.04
C LEU A 34 -6.00 -14.49 8.83
N SER A 35 -6.43 -14.71 7.59
CA SER A 35 -7.84 -14.83 7.19
C SER A 35 -8.70 -13.65 7.63
N VAL A 36 -8.17 -12.43 7.44
CA VAL A 36 -8.84 -11.18 7.79
C VAL A 36 -8.76 -10.16 6.65
N PRO A 37 -9.72 -9.22 6.54
CA PRO A 37 -9.59 -8.09 5.65
C PRO A 37 -8.48 -7.15 6.16
N THR A 38 -7.71 -6.58 5.23
CA THR A 38 -6.65 -5.62 5.53
C THR A 38 -6.60 -4.52 4.47
N ALA A 39 -5.98 -3.40 4.79
CA ALA A 39 -5.72 -2.32 3.84
C ALA A 39 -4.26 -2.44 3.34
N LEU A 40 -4.07 -2.37 2.02
CA LEU A 40 -2.76 -2.29 1.39
C LEU A 40 -2.57 -0.93 0.72
N LYS A 41 -1.51 -0.22 1.07
CA LYS A 41 -1.15 1.06 0.45
C LYS A 41 0.02 0.84 -0.52
N GLU A 42 -0.22 1.04 -1.81
CA GLU A 42 0.78 1.08 -2.88
C GLU A 42 1.32 2.52 -2.94
N MET A 43 2.64 2.68 -2.87
CA MET A 43 3.28 3.97 -3.16
C MET A 43 3.80 3.97 -4.58
N THR A 44 3.52 5.04 -5.32
CA THR A 44 4.09 5.28 -6.64
C THR A 44 4.73 6.66 -6.62
N PRO A 45 6.04 6.76 -6.34
CA PRO A 45 6.72 8.04 -6.36
C PRO A 45 6.66 8.63 -7.76
N GLN A 46 6.50 9.95 -7.85
CA GLN A 46 6.52 10.64 -9.13
C GLN A 46 7.93 10.57 -9.75
N PRO A 47 8.05 10.36 -11.07
CA PRO A 47 9.34 10.44 -11.76
C PRO A 47 9.97 11.82 -11.54
N GLY A 48 11.28 11.86 -11.27
CA GLY A 48 12.03 13.11 -11.09
C GLY A 48 12.15 13.61 -9.65
N LEU A 49 11.64 12.88 -8.66
CA LEU A 49 11.94 13.15 -7.24
C LEU A 49 13.41 12.84 -6.93
N ASP A 50 14.06 13.73 -6.17
CA ASP A 50 15.42 13.47 -5.68
C ASP A 50 15.45 12.37 -4.62
N SER A 51 16.65 11.80 -4.43
CA SER A 51 16.88 10.69 -3.50
C SER A 51 16.53 11.03 -2.04
N GLN A 52 16.66 12.30 -1.65
CA GLN A 52 16.37 12.76 -0.28
C GLN A 52 14.86 12.75 -0.02
N THR A 53 14.08 13.28 -0.97
CA THR A 53 12.62 13.35 -0.91
C THR A 53 12.01 11.95 -0.97
N LEU A 54 12.55 11.06 -1.81
CA LEU A 54 12.15 9.64 -1.81
C LEU A 54 12.41 8.97 -0.46
N GLY A 55 13.53 9.28 0.20
CA GLY A 55 13.84 8.80 1.55
C GLY A 55 12.79 9.25 2.57
N GLN A 56 12.47 10.54 2.59
CA GLN A 56 11.47 11.12 3.50
C GLN A 56 10.07 10.51 3.28
N LEU A 57 9.65 10.35 2.03
CA LEU A 57 8.37 9.72 1.67
C LEU A 57 8.30 8.27 2.17
N ARG A 58 9.39 7.51 2.03
CA ARG A 58 9.47 6.13 2.53
C ARG A 58 9.37 6.07 4.05
N ASP A 59 9.98 7.02 4.75
CA ASP A 59 9.98 7.05 6.21
C ASP A 59 8.60 7.44 6.76
N GLN A 60 7.93 8.43 6.16
CA GLN A 60 6.54 8.77 6.50
C GLN A 60 5.59 7.59 6.28
N PHE A 61 5.73 6.89 5.16
CA PHE A 61 4.93 5.70 4.88
C PHE A 61 5.09 4.60 5.93
N ARG A 62 6.33 4.35 6.39
CA ARG A 62 6.60 3.39 7.46
C ARG A 62 5.95 3.78 8.78
N GLN A 63 5.94 5.07 9.11
CA GLN A 63 5.30 5.57 10.32
C GLN A 63 3.78 5.40 10.28
N GLU A 64 3.13 5.78 9.17
CA GLU A 64 1.67 5.66 9.01
C GLU A 64 1.18 4.20 9.07
N ALA A 65 1.94 3.26 8.49
CA ALA A 65 1.61 1.84 8.50
C ALA A 65 1.57 1.24 9.93
N THR A 66 2.19 1.91 10.91
CA THR A 66 2.23 1.45 12.31
C THR A 66 1.01 1.92 13.11
N VAL A 67 0.29 2.96 12.66
CA VAL A 67 -0.78 3.61 13.45
C VAL A 67 -2.17 2.99 13.21
N LEU A 68 -2.39 2.28 12.11
CA LEU A 68 -3.72 1.77 11.71
C LEU A 68 -3.95 0.27 11.98
N ALA A 69 -3.02 -0.40 12.66
CA ALA A 69 -3.18 -1.78 13.11
C ALA A 69 -3.60 -1.80 14.60
N VAL A 70 -4.85 -1.43 14.87
CA VAL A 70 -5.47 -1.52 16.20
C VAL A 70 -6.84 -2.17 16.10
#